data_AF-A0A7X5N471-F1
#
_entry.id   AF-A0A7X5N471-F1
#
_cell.length_a   1.000
_cell.length_b   1.000
_cell.length_c   1.000
_cell.angle_alpha   90.00
_cell.angle_beta   90.00
_cell.angle_gamma   90.00
#
_symmetry.space_group_name_H-M   'P 1'
#
loop_
_entity.id
_entity.type
_entity.pdbx_description
1 polymer ?
#
loop_
_entity_poly.entity_id
_entity_poly.type
_entity_poly.pdbx_seq_one_letter_code
_entity_poly.pdbx_strand_id
1 'polypeptide(L)'
;RITHTGVCHTDAFTLSGDDPEGIFPSVLGHEGGGIVEQIGEGVTSVKVGDHVIPLYTAECRKCKFCLSGKTNLCQAVRATQGKGLMPDGT
;
A
#
# COMPACT_ATOMS: atom_id res chain seq x y z
N ARG A 1 -13.53 -3.33 0.28
CA ARG A 1 -13.85 -3.60 1.70
C ARG A 1 -12.82 -4.51 2.37
N ILE A 2 -12.14 -4.05 3.43
CA ILE A 2 -11.33 -4.91 4.31
C ILE A 2 -12.23 -5.78 5.18
N THR A 3 -11.95 -7.08 5.30
CA THR A 3 -12.72 -8.01 6.16
C THR A 3 -12.00 -8.31 7.46
N HIS A 4 -10.66 -8.38 7.42
CA HIS A 4 -9.80 -8.62 8.58
C HIS A 4 -8.52 -7.81 8.43
N THR A 5 -7.95 -7.37 9.55
CA THR A 5 -6.62 -6.76 9.59
C THR A 5 -5.89 -7.19 10.86
N GLY A 6 -4.60 -7.45 10.73
CA GLY A 6 -3.69 -7.60 11.86
C GLY A 6 -3.32 -6.25 12.45
N VAL A 7 -2.81 -6.28 13.69
CA VAL A 7 -2.13 -5.16 14.34
C VAL A 7 -0.69 -5.59 14.59
N CYS A 8 0.24 -4.80 14.08
CA CYS A 8 1.67 -5.10 14.10
C CYS A 8 2.44 -4.03 14.87
N HIS A 9 3.71 -4.32 15.18
CA HIS A 9 4.58 -3.37 15.86
C HIS A 9 4.79 -2.07 15.06
N THR A 10 4.85 -2.13 13.74
CA THR A 10 5.01 -0.93 12.90
C THR A 10 3.83 0.04 13.07
N ASP A 11 2.61 -0.48 13.23
CA ASP A 11 1.44 0.38 13.50
C ASP A 11 1.61 1.09 14.85
N ALA A 12 2.04 0.36 15.89
CA ALA A 12 2.28 0.92 17.22
C ALA A 12 3.44 1.93 17.24
N PHE A 13 4.49 1.69 16.46
CA PHE A 13 5.66 2.57 16.34
C PHE A 13 5.32 3.90 15.65
N THR A 14 4.53 3.88 14.58
CA THR A 14 4.04 5.13 13.99
C THR A 14 3.07 5.83 14.95
N LEU A 15 2.16 5.11 15.61
CA LEU A 15 1.22 5.66 16.58
C LEU A 15 1.89 6.35 17.79
N SER A 16 3.05 5.86 18.25
CA SER A 16 3.76 6.46 19.38
C SER A 16 4.37 7.84 19.03
N GLY A 17 4.53 8.15 17.75
CA GLY A 17 5.24 9.33 17.27
C GLY A 17 6.76 9.15 17.20
N ASP A 18 7.27 7.95 17.43
CA ASP A 18 8.71 7.65 17.30
C ASP A 18 9.15 7.52 15.83
N ASP A 19 8.20 7.31 14.91
CA ASP A 19 8.43 7.32 13.47
C ASP A 19 8.65 8.75 12.94
N PRO A 20 9.86 9.12 12.50
CA PRO A 20 10.13 10.46 11.97
C PRO A 20 9.46 10.74 10.62
N GLU A 21 8.99 9.70 9.90
CA GLU A 21 8.17 9.83 8.69
C GLU A 21 6.66 9.86 9.02
N GLY A 22 6.26 9.71 10.29
CA GLY A 22 4.86 9.69 10.71
C GLY A 22 4.13 11.01 10.48
N ILE A 23 3.00 10.96 9.78
CA ILE A 23 2.14 12.12 9.49
C ILE A 23 0.76 11.88 10.11
N PHE A 24 0.25 12.88 10.83
CA PHE A 24 -1.04 12.81 11.53
C PHE A 24 -1.99 13.95 11.11
N PRO A 25 -3.31 13.72 11.09
CA PRO A 25 -4.00 12.45 11.38
C PRO A 25 -3.83 11.41 10.26
N SER A 26 -3.79 10.11 10.62
CA SER A 26 -3.64 9.00 9.67
C SER A 26 -4.49 7.80 10.02
N VAL A 27 -4.85 7.01 9.00
CA VAL A 27 -5.40 5.66 9.15
C VAL A 27 -4.25 4.68 9.04
N LEU A 28 -3.91 4.02 10.14
CA LEU A 28 -2.83 3.02 10.21
C LEU A 28 -3.30 1.65 9.69
N GLY A 29 -2.41 0.66 9.74
CA GLY A 29 -2.68 -0.71 9.32
C GLY A 29 -2.08 -1.02 7.95
N HIS A 30 -1.37 -2.15 7.86
CA HIS A 30 -0.71 -2.59 6.63
C HIS A 30 -0.76 -4.11 6.42
N GLU A 31 -1.50 -4.84 7.28
CA GLU A 31 -1.61 -6.30 7.25
C GLU A 31 -3.09 -6.73 7.13
N GLY A 32 -3.69 -6.51 5.95
CA GLY A 32 -5.11 -6.71 5.72
C GLY A 32 -5.46 -7.83 4.74
N GLY A 33 -6.68 -8.35 4.85
CA GLY A 33 -7.33 -9.16 3.82
C GLY A 33 -8.73 -8.60 3.54
N GLY A 34 -9.16 -8.63 2.28
CA GLY A 34 -10.43 -8.01 1.91
C GLY A 34 -11.03 -8.55 0.62
N ILE A 35 -12.14 -7.92 0.24
CA ILE A 35 -12.85 -8.18 -1.00
C ILE A 35 -12.90 -6.87 -1.80
N VAL A 36 -12.56 -6.94 -3.09
CA VAL A 36 -12.66 -5.81 -4.01
C VAL A 36 -14.12 -5.38 -4.12
N GLU A 37 -14.38 -4.13 -3.77
CA GLU A 37 -15.73 -3.56 -3.73
C GLU A 37 -16.03 -2.76 -4.99
N GLN A 38 -15.05 -1.97 -5.44
CA GLN A 38 -15.07 -1.19 -6.67
C GLN A 38 -13.64 -1.11 -7.22
N ILE A 39 -13.50 -0.80 -8.52
CA ILE A 39 -12.22 -0.58 -9.20
C ILE A 39 -12.28 0.74 -9.98
N GLY A 40 -11.13 1.41 -10.11
CA GLY A 40 -10.99 2.59 -10.95
C GLY A 40 -10.89 2.26 -12.44
N GLU A 41 -10.95 3.30 -13.28
CA GLU A 41 -10.77 3.17 -14.72
C GLU A 41 -9.41 2.54 -15.08
N GLY A 42 -9.40 1.63 -16.06
CA GLY A 42 -8.18 1.00 -16.58
C GLY A 42 -7.60 -0.14 -15.72
N VAL A 43 -8.18 -0.46 -14.56
CA VAL A 43 -7.77 -1.61 -13.74
C VAL A 43 -8.19 -2.91 -14.44
N THR A 44 -7.23 -3.81 -14.66
CA THR A 44 -7.46 -5.12 -15.32
C THR A 44 -6.94 -6.31 -14.53
N SER A 45 -6.17 -6.09 -13.46
CA SER A 45 -5.52 -7.16 -12.68
C SER A 45 -6.41 -7.82 -11.64
N VAL A 46 -7.53 -7.19 -11.27
CA VAL A 46 -8.53 -7.65 -10.30
C VAL A 46 -9.92 -7.22 -10.76
N LYS A 47 -10.97 -7.87 -10.24
CA LYS A 47 -12.37 -7.50 -10.46
C LYS A 47 -13.14 -7.43 -9.14
N VAL A 48 -14.31 -6.78 -9.16
CA VAL A 48 -15.23 -6.74 -8.02
C VAL A 48 -15.59 -8.16 -7.57
N GLY A 49 -15.51 -8.40 -6.26
CA GLY A 49 -15.72 -9.70 -5.63
C GLY A 49 -14.45 -10.54 -5.42
N ASP A 50 -13.32 -10.17 -6.03
CA ASP A 50 -12.06 -10.89 -5.79
C ASP A 50 -11.60 -10.73 -4.34
N HIS A 51 -11.08 -11.81 -3.77
CA HIS A 51 -10.36 -11.78 -2.50
C HIS A 51 -8.95 -11.27 -2.73
N VAL A 52 -8.52 -10.27 -1.96
CA VAL A 52 -7.25 -9.56 -2.17
C VAL A 52 -6.54 -9.26 -0.85
N ILE A 53 -5.23 -9.10 -0.94
CA ILE A 53 -4.35 -8.59 0.12
C ILE A 53 -3.75 -7.28 -0.40
N PRO A 54 -3.99 -6.12 0.25
CA PRO A 54 -3.29 -4.88 -0.07
C PRO A 54 -1.82 -4.99 0.33
N LEU A 55 -0.92 -4.42 -0.48
CA LEU A 55 0.53 -4.49 -0.26
C LEU A 55 1.09 -3.08 -0.04
N TYR A 56 1.86 -2.92 1.04
CA TYR A 56 2.59 -1.66 1.29
C TYR A 56 3.81 -1.51 0.36
N THR A 57 4.28 -2.59 -0.27
CA THR A 57 5.30 -2.52 -1.33
C THR A 57 4.64 -2.82 -2.68
N ALA A 58 4.68 -1.84 -3.59
CA ALA A 58 4.11 -2.00 -4.92
C ALA A 58 4.93 -2.96 -5.80
N GLU A 59 4.33 -3.44 -6.89
CA GLU A 59 5.01 -4.20 -7.94
C GLU A 59 4.55 -3.73 -9.33
N CYS A 60 5.10 -2.62 -9.83
CA CYS A 60 4.61 -2.04 -11.09
C CYS A 60 4.99 -2.82 -12.36
N ARG A 61 5.92 -3.78 -12.24
CA ARG A 61 6.45 -4.62 -13.35
C ARG A 61 7.07 -3.87 -14.54
N LYS A 62 7.35 -2.57 -14.37
CA LYS A 62 7.84 -1.70 -15.46
C LYS A 62 9.07 -0.87 -15.08
N CYS A 63 9.30 -0.61 -13.79
CA CYS A 63 10.46 0.18 -13.36
C CYS A 63 11.74 -0.66 -13.34
N LYS A 64 12.90 0.00 -13.37
CA LYS A 64 14.23 -0.63 -13.31
C LYS A 64 14.36 -1.66 -12.18
N PHE A 65 13.78 -1.37 -11.01
CA PHE A 65 13.83 -2.26 -9.85
C PHE A 65 13.04 -3.55 -10.08
N CYS A 66 11.76 -3.45 -10.48
CA CYS A 66 10.93 -4.63 -10.78
C CYS A 66 11.51 -5.48 -11.92
N LEU A 67 12.11 -4.85 -12.94
CA LEU A 67 12.68 -5.56 -14.09
C LEU A 67 14.07 -6.17 -13.79
N SER A 68 14.70 -5.83 -12.66
CA SER A 68 16.08 -6.23 -12.39
C SER A 68 16.26 -7.73 -12.08
N GLY A 69 15.20 -8.41 -11.63
CA GLY A 69 15.28 -9.78 -11.09
C GLY A 69 16.10 -9.92 -9.81
N LYS A 70 16.51 -8.82 -9.17
CA LYS A 70 17.45 -8.79 -8.03
C LYS A 70 16.88 -8.14 -6.77
N THR A 71 15.72 -7.49 -6.87
CA THR A 71 15.10 -6.77 -5.76
C THR A 71 13.58 -6.67 -5.97
N ASN A 72 12.86 -6.55 -4.87
CA ASN A 72 11.42 -6.29 -4.81
C ASN A 72 11.08 -4.81 -4.55
N LEU A 73 12.09 -3.93 -4.41
CA LEU A 73 11.92 -2.53 -3.98
C LEU A 73 11.42 -1.62 -5.11
N CYS A 74 10.17 -1.84 -5.55
CA CYS A 74 9.53 -0.98 -6.55
C CYS A 74 9.51 0.49 -6.12
N GLN A 75 9.84 1.39 -7.05
CA GLN A 75 9.89 2.83 -6.78
C GLN A 75 8.69 3.61 -7.38
N ALA A 76 7.74 2.92 -8.02
CA ALA A 76 6.73 3.57 -8.84
C ALA A 76 5.81 4.54 -8.08
N VAL A 77 5.55 4.28 -6.80
CA VAL A 77 4.64 5.09 -5.96
C VAL A 77 5.31 5.63 -4.69
N ARG A 78 6.61 5.37 -4.48
CA ARG A 78 7.30 5.69 -3.22
C ARG A 78 7.27 7.19 -2.90
N ALA A 79 7.32 8.04 -3.92
CA ALA A 79 7.38 9.50 -3.78
C ALA A 79 6.11 10.12 -3.15
N THR A 80 4.94 9.54 -3.38
CA THR A 80 3.67 9.98 -2.78
C THR A 80 3.31 9.15 -1.55
N GLN A 81 3.62 7.85 -1.57
CA GLN A 81 3.32 6.94 -0.46
C GLN A 81 3.93 7.39 0.87
N GLY A 82 5.18 7.88 0.86
CA GLY A 82 5.83 8.40 2.07
C GLY A 82 5.22 9.68 2.64
N LYS A 83 4.32 10.32 1.88
CA LYS A 83 3.60 11.53 2.28
C LYS A 83 2.15 11.23 2.70
N GLY A 84 1.76 9.94 2.72
CA GLY A 84 0.39 9.52 2.99
C GLY A 84 -0.60 9.81 1.86
N LEU A 85 -0.13 9.95 0.61
CA LEU A 85 -0.96 10.32 -0.54
C LEU A 85 -0.99 9.23 -1.61
N MET A 86 -2.08 9.21 -2.38
CA MET A 86 -2.23 8.43 -3.59
C MET A 86 -1.28 8.92 -4.70
N PRO A 87 -1.04 8.14 -5.78
CA PRO A 87 -0.14 8.53 -6.86
C PRO A 87 -0.51 9.84 -7.60
N ASP A 88 -1.77 10.27 -7.51
CA ASP A 88 -2.28 11.54 -8.04
C ASP A 88 -2.22 12.70 -7.02
N GLY A 89 -1.73 12.45 -5.82
CA GLY A 89 -1.53 13.46 -4.78
C GLY A 89 -2.75 13.73 -3.90
N THR A 90 -3.84 12.97 -4.05
CA THR A 90 -4.99 13.00 -3.11
C THR A 90 -4.72 12.23 -1.83
#